data_AF-A0A1G0JB25-F1
#
_entry.id   AF-A0A1G0JB25-F1
#
_cell.length_a   1.000
_cell.length_b   1.000
_cell.length_c   1.000
_cell.angle_alpha   90.00
_cell.angle_beta   90.00
_cell.angle_gamma   90.00
#
_symmetry.space_group_name_H-M   'P 1'
#
loop_
_entity.id
_entity.type
_entity.pdbx_description
1 polymer ?
#
loop_
_entity_poly.entity_id
_entity_poly.type
_entity_poly.pdbx_seq_one_letter_code
_entity_poly.pdbx_strand_id
1 'polypeptide(L)'
;MAKLKRPSDPIQLAKLVGDIATEQVKDEAVKPPTSDEIRRVMSALGKIGGPKGGKARAKNLSARKRSEIACKAAAARWKKNEK
;
A
#
# COMPACT_ATOMS: atom_id res chain seq x y z
N MET A 1 11.92 19.33 -9.33
CA MET A 1 11.29 18.33 -10.23
C MET A 1 12.24 17.15 -10.33
N ALA A 2 11.84 15.95 -9.90
CA ALA A 2 12.74 14.80 -9.80
C ALA A 2 12.98 14.17 -11.18
N LYS A 3 14.14 14.40 -11.79
CA LYS A 3 14.49 13.88 -13.13
C LYS A 3 14.39 12.35 -13.22
N LEU A 4 14.29 11.81 -14.44
CA LEU A 4 14.28 10.36 -14.65
C LEU A 4 15.53 9.73 -14.02
N LYS A 5 15.35 8.60 -13.31
CA LYS A 5 16.45 7.93 -12.60
C LYS A 5 17.51 7.50 -13.62
N ARG A 6 18.72 8.04 -13.47
CA ARG A 6 19.84 7.74 -14.37
C ARG A 6 20.39 6.34 -14.06
N PRO A 7 20.53 5.46 -15.08
CA PRO A 7 21.17 4.16 -14.91
C PRO A 7 22.61 4.33 -14.42
N SER A 8 23.08 3.37 -13.60
CA SER A 8 24.46 3.37 -13.11
C SER A 8 25.46 2.87 -14.16
N ASP A 9 25.00 2.10 -15.14
CA ASP A 9 25.83 1.59 -16.24
C ASP A 9 26.08 2.68 -17.30
N PRO A 10 27.33 2.93 -17.71
CA PRO A 10 27.67 3.98 -18.69
C PRO A 10 27.02 3.78 -20.07
N ILE A 11 26.87 2.54 -20.54
CA ILE A 11 26.28 2.24 -21.86
C ILE A 11 24.78 2.54 -21.83
N GLN A 12 24.07 2.07 -20.80
CA GLN A 12 22.66 2.39 -20.58
C GLN A 12 22.42 3.90 -20.41
N LEU A 13 23.35 4.61 -19.76
CA LEU A 13 23.27 6.06 -19.62
C LEU A 13 23.40 6.75 -20.98
N ALA A 14 24.38 6.36 -21.81
CA ALA A 14 24.57 6.92 -23.14
C ALA A 14 23.33 6.73 -24.03
N LYS A 15 22.72 5.53 -23.98
CA LYS A 15 21.44 5.27 -24.65
C LYS A 15 20.35 6.20 -24.17
N LEU A 16 20.14 6.29 -22.85
CA LEU A 16 19.11 7.16 -22.28
C LEU A 16 19.29 8.63 -22.68
N VAL A 17 20.53 9.11 -22.73
CA VAL A 17 20.84 10.48 -23.17
C VAL A 17 20.48 10.68 -24.65
N GLY A 18 20.78 9.71 -25.52
CA GLY A 18 20.38 9.74 -26.93
C GLY A 18 18.87 9.72 -27.12
N ASP A 19 18.17 8.87 -26.37
CA ASP A 19 16.70 8.76 -26.40
C ASP A 19 16.03 10.08 -25.94
N ILE A 20 16.64 10.79 -24.97
CA ILE A 20 16.18 12.12 -24.55
C ILE A 20 16.45 13.17 -25.63
N ALA A 21 17.64 13.17 -26.23
CA ALA A 21 18.03 14.16 -27.24
C ALA A 21 17.23 14.04 -28.55
N THR A 22 16.74 12.83 -28.86
CA THR A 22 15.89 12.54 -30.02
C THR A 22 14.40 12.67 -29.72
N GLU A 23 14.03 13.17 -28.52
CA GLU A 23 12.66 13.31 -28.02
C GLU A 23 11.85 12.00 -27.97
N GLN A 24 12.50 10.84 -28.09
CA GLN A 24 11.87 9.53 -27.95
C GLN A 24 11.46 9.27 -26.49
N VAL A 25 12.22 9.82 -25.54
CA VAL A 25 11.93 9.75 -24.11
C VAL A 25 11.91 11.16 -23.54
N LYS A 26 10.80 11.54 -22.92
CA LYS A 26 10.73 12.79 -22.16
C LYS A 26 11.42 12.61 -20.81
N ASP A 27 12.37 13.48 -20.48
CA ASP A 27 12.98 13.57 -19.14
C ASP A 27 12.01 14.25 -18.16
N GLU A 28 10.79 13.70 -18.07
CA GLU A 28 9.77 14.18 -17.17
C GLU A 28 9.89 13.49 -15.83
N ALA A 29 9.76 14.29 -14.78
CA ALA A 29 9.71 13.79 -13.43
C ALA A 29 8.45 12.95 -13.22
N VAL A 30 8.62 11.68 -12.88
CA VAL A 30 7.52 10.91 -12.27
C VAL A 30 7.18 11.62 -10.97
N LYS A 31 6.04 12.30 -10.92
CA LYS A 31 5.55 12.90 -9.68
C LYS A 31 5.35 11.74 -8.69
N PRO A 32 5.86 11.86 -7.44
CA PRO A 32 5.55 10.86 -6.43
C PRO A 32 4.03 10.75 -6.33
N PRO A 33 3.48 9.53 -6.21
CA PRO A 33 2.05 9.35 -6.14
C PRO A 33 1.52 10.16 -4.95
N THR A 34 0.42 10.85 -5.19
CA THR A 34 -0.28 11.60 -4.16
C THR A 34 -0.78 10.65 -3.09
N SER A 35 -0.98 11.16 -1.87
CA SER A 35 -1.52 10.37 -0.76
C SER A 35 -2.85 9.71 -1.13
N ASP A 36 -3.67 10.38 -1.94
CA ASP A 36 -4.98 9.88 -2.34
C ASP A 36 -4.90 8.75 -3.37
N GLU A 37 -3.95 8.79 -4.29
CA GLU A 37 -3.68 7.67 -5.22
C GLU A 37 -3.22 6.43 -4.45
N ILE A 38 -2.31 6.61 -3.48
CA ILE A 38 -1.87 5.51 -2.61
C ILE A 38 -3.06 4.94 -1.84
N ARG A 39 -3.89 5.79 -1.22
CA ARG A 39 -5.07 5.35 -0.47
C ARG A 39 -6.05 4.56 -1.33
N ARG A 40 -6.30 5.00 -2.58
CA ARG A 40 -7.21 4.30 -3.51
C ARG A 40 -6.70 2.90 -3.84
N VAL A 41 -5.43 2.76 -4.20
CA VAL A 41 -4.83 1.47 -4.55
C VAL A 41 -4.82 0.54 -3.33
N MET A 42 -4.41 1.04 -2.16
CA MET A 42 -4.38 0.26 -0.93
C MET A 42 -5.78 -0.18 -0.48
N SER A 43 -6.80 0.67 -0.64
CA SER A 43 -8.19 0.31 -0.35
C SER A 43 -8.69 -0.81 -1.27
N ALA A 44 -8.41 -0.72 -2.57
CA ALA A 44 -8.78 -1.75 -3.53
C ALA A 44 -8.12 -3.11 -3.19
N LEU A 45 -6.82 -3.09 -2.85
CA LEU A 45 -6.09 -4.28 -2.43
C LEU A 45 -6.69 -4.89 -1.14
N GLY A 46 -6.97 -4.05 -0.14
CA GLY A 46 -7.60 -4.46 1.11
C GLY A 46 -8.97 -5.09 0.94
N LYS A 47 -9.79 -4.59 -0.01
CA LYS A 47 -11.10 -5.16 -0.34
C LYS A 47 -11.02 -6.57 -0.93
N ILE A 48 -9.95 -6.89 -1.67
CA ILE A 48 -9.76 -8.22 -2.25
C ILE A 48 -9.37 -9.23 -1.14
N GLY A 49 -8.48 -8.83 -0.23
CA GLY A 49 -7.97 -9.72 0.83
C GLY A 49 -8.87 -9.83 2.06
N GLY A 50 -9.53 -8.74 2.45
CA GLY A 50 -10.32 -8.64 3.69
C GLY A 50 -11.41 -9.71 3.82
N PRO A 51 -12.30 -9.91 2.82
CA PRO A 51 -13.35 -10.91 2.88
C PRO A 51 -12.80 -12.34 3.00
N LYS A 52 -11.71 -12.64 2.29
CA LYS A 52 -11.05 -13.96 2.34
C LYS A 52 -10.45 -14.21 3.72
N GLY A 53 -9.67 -13.26 4.23
CA GLY A 53 -9.03 -13.34 5.55
C GLY A 53 -10.04 -13.38 6.69
N GLY A 54 -11.09 -12.57 6.61
CA GLY A 54 -12.18 -12.55 7.60
C GLY A 54 -12.91 -13.89 7.69
N LYS A 55 -13.27 -14.48 6.55
CA LYS A 55 -13.94 -15.79 6.50
C LYS A 55 -13.02 -16.90 7.02
N ALA A 56 -11.75 -16.90 6.64
CA ALA A 56 -10.76 -17.86 7.12
C ALA A 56 -10.57 -17.76 8.65
N ARG A 57 -10.44 -16.53 9.17
CA ARG A 57 -10.32 -16.28 10.60
C ARG A 57 -11.56 -16.73 11.37
N ALA A 58 -12.76 -16.50 10.84
CA ALA A 58 -14.00 -16.91 11.47
C ALA A 58 -14.12 -18.44 11.59
N LYS A 59 -13.70 -19.18 10.55
CA LYS A 59 -13.67 -20.66 10.57
C LYS A 59 -12.66 -21.22 11.56
N ASN A 60 -11.50 -20.59 11.71
CA ASN A 60 -10.42 -21.07 12.59
C ASN A 60 -10.63 -20.75 14.08
N LEU A 61 -11.62 -19.94 14.43
CA LEU A 61 -11.86 -19.50 15.81
C LEU A 61 -12.76 -20.48 16.57
N SER A 62 -12.26 -21.04 17.67
CA SER A 62 -13.08 -21.82 18.60
C SER A 62 -14.03 -20.92 19.41
N ALA A 63 -15.09 -21.52 19.98
CA ALA A 63 -16.06 -20.80 20.81
C ALA A 63 -15.41 -20.04 21.97
N ARG A 64 -14.45 -20.67 22.66
CA ARG A 64 -13.66 -20.05 23.74
C ARG A 64 -12.89 -18.82 23.25
N LYS A 65 -12.14 -18.94 22.16
CA LYS A 65 -11.38 -17.81 21.59
C LYS A 65 -12.29 -16.66 21.15
N ARG A 66 -13.47 -16.96 20.60
CA ARG A 66 -14.47 -15.93 20.27
C ARG A 66 -14.94 -15.15 21.50
N SER A 67 -15.25 -15.86 22.59
CA SER A 67 -15.65 -15.24 23.87
C SER A 67 -14.55 -14.34 24.45
N GLU A 68 -13.31 -14.83 24.46
CA GLU A 68 -12.15 -14.05 24.94
C GLU A 68 -11.94 -12.76 24.12
N ILE A 69 -12.08 -12.82 22.79
CA ILE A 69 -11.99 -11.65 21.91
C ILE A 69 -13.12 -10.65 22.21
N ALA A 70 -14.34 -11.14 22.43
CA ALA A 70 -15.49 -10.28 22.74
C ALA A 70 -15.33 -9.55 24.07
N CYS A 71 -14.87 -10.25 25.12
CA CYS A 71 -14.59 -9.65 26.42
C CYS A 71 -13.50 -8.56 26.31
N LYS A 72 -12.38 -8.86 25.62
CA LYS A 72 -11.32 -7.87 25.35
C LYS A 72 -11.83 -6.65 24.59
N ALA A 73 -12.68 -6.86 23.59
CA ALA A 73 -13.29 -5.77 22.82
C ALA A 73 -14.22 -4.90 23.67
N ALA A 74 -15.02 -5.50 24.56
CA ALA A 74 -15.86 -4.78 25.49
C ALA A 74 -15.03 -3.93 26.46
N ALA A 75 -14.03 -4.52 27.13
CA ALA A 75 -13.14 -3.79 28.04
C ALA A 75 -12.46 -2.59 27.36
N ALA A 76 -11.99 -2.76 26.12
CA ALA A 76 -11.37 -1.67 25.35
C ALA A 76 -12.36 -0.54 25.02
N ARG A 77 -13.62 -0.87 24.72
CA ARG A 77 -14.68 0.12 24.47
C ARG A 77 -15.00 0.93 25.73
N TRP A 78 -15.19 0.24 26.86
CA TRP A 78 -15.57 0.89 28.12
C TRP A 78 -14.44 1.73 28.71
N LYS A 79 -13.18 1.29 28.63
CA LYS A 79 -12.01 2.06 29.08
C LYS A 79 -11.84 3.39 28.32
N LYS A 80 -12.31 3.48 27.07
CA LYS A 80 -12.26 4.72 26.29
C LYS A 80 -13.29 5.76 26.77
N ASN A 81 -14.37 5.30 27.42
CA ASN A 81 -15.46 6.15 27.91
C ASN A 81 -15.24 6.64 29.36
N GLU A 82 -14.21 6.14 30.06
CA GLU A 82 -13.83 6.61 31.41
C GLU A 82 -12.90 7.84 31.36
N LYS A 83 -13.08 8.72 30.38
CA LYS A 83 -12.39 10.02 30.29
C LYS A 83 -13.38 11.17 30.37
#